data_AF-A0A895AWI9-F1
#
_entry.id   AF-A0A895AWI9-F1
#
_cell.length_a   1.000
_cell.length_b   1.000
_cell.length_c   1.000
_cell.angle_alpha   90.00
_cell.angle_beta   90.00
_cell.angle_gamma   90.00
#
_symmetry.space_group_name_H-M   'P 1'
#
loop_
_entity.id
_entity.type
_entity.pdbx_description
1 polymer ?
#
loop_
_entity_poly.entity_id
_entity_poly.type
_entity_poly.pdbx_seq_one_letter_code
_entity_poly.pdbx_strand_id
1 'polypeptide(L)'
;MERGVAQVLNSYGARNVFDFGQLGLTMQTNPWRRVEELDDVDRERVANIIQSRIGRYRNRTTADEWDSLSADDIDLYRPLKVEGQLYPLVFYCENKDCRKVHTATEPGYLPSDGQCRACGESITQLPFVNVCPCGRLEDPGPDTGCGAHGFDDIRLNKRASEPAMWRYECGECGDTIDVLSSSCGVCNDMKGPLPTASSRIFYSEKAVEVDIPYLSDEADDIPNDKAWAHVLMAAHLGIADLESDTLESLATTEGKLDKYQKWVDKLGEEQAKEMFDDMDQNIHGRETLVADTKHITPPDTTEDVDEGTRALAYSNIAHQLFTFQRSTKGYEGDLEALEDTRHPIPKSLNQFLNDPEFRERHPQSGRYRPQLTESHIRQAWIVDQFPLLNILYGYTRADSQSNNADLRSFPHPRERATTPIFADRTPSEAIIFEIDRTAIINWLQANGVISADERPDTSDEAALKEWFLNNIATTELDNPFSPIEDDVTRWVYRLLHSLSHCLLARAGEQCGLATSSLSERIFPVIPAIAIYAASTENFALGSMFTLFKTRLHPWVSDARDLADQCLVDATCREDPSGAACDACLHIEETSCEAINHHLDRRIIRSKSDIVGFWDREIENGIPDDIADL
;
A
#
# COMPACT_ATOMS: atom_id res chain seq x y z
N MET A 1 -2.58 -11.80 -25.29
CA MET A 1 -3.92 -11.23 -25.06
C MET A 1 -3.70 -9.83 -24.51
N GLU A 2 -4.44 -8.83 -24.97
CA GLU A 2 -4.37 -7.48 -24.38
C GLU A 2 -5.31 -7.44 -23.17
N ARG A 3 -4.77 -7.12 -22.00
CA ARG A 3 -5.47 -7.00 -20.72
C ARG A 3 -5.05 -5.68 -20.08
N GLY A 4 -5.92 -5.09 -19.26
CA GLY A 4 -5.55 -3.91 -18.47
C GLY A 4 -4.43 -4.25 -17.48
N VAL A 5 -3.52 -3.30 -17.22
CA VAL A 5 -2.32 -3.49 -16.39
C VAL A 5 -2.67 -4.03 -15.00
N ALA A 6 -3.70 -3.49 -14.35
CA ALA A 6 -4.18 -4.00 -13.08
C ALA A 6 -4.64 -5.48 -13.12
N GLN A 7 -5.32 -5.88 -14.18
CA GLN A 7 -5.70 -7.29 -14.36
C GLN A 7 -4.45 -8.18 -14.56
N VAL A 8 -3.42 -7.64 -15.21
CA VAL A 8 -2.12 -8.32 -15.36
C VAL A 8 -1.45 -8.53 -14.00
N LEU A 9 -1.36 -7.47 -13.20
CA LEU A 9 -0.76 -7.52 -11.86
C LEU A 9 -1.54 -8.44 -10.90
N ASN A 10 -2.85 -8.56 -11.06
CA ASN A 10 -3.70 -9.37 -10.19
C ASN A 10 -3.79 -10.85 -10.59
N SER A 11 -4.00 -11.14 -11.88
CA SER A 11 -4.43 -12.47 -12.32
C SER A 11 -3.44 -13.14 -13.27
N TYR A 12 -2.46 -12.42 -13.80
CA TYR A 12 -1.53 -12.93 -14.79
C TYR A 12 -0.07 -12.68 -14.42
N GLY A 13 0.25 -12.71 -13.11
CA GLY A 13 1.61 -12.70 -12.60
C GLY A 13 2.52 -13.66 -13.37
N ALA A 14 3.79 -13.29 -13.58
CA ALA A 14 4.72 -14.16 -14.30
C ALA A 14 4.81 -15.53 -13.62
N ARG A 15 4.80 -16.60 -14.43
CA ARG A 15 4.71 -18.01 -13.99
C ARG A 15 3.37 -18.43 -13.34
N ASN A 16 2.34 -17.60 -13.35
CA ASN A 16 0.98 -18.04 -12.97
C ASN A 16 0.41 -19.00 -14.02
N VAL A 17 -0.51 -19.88 -13.61
CA VAL A 17 -1.25 -20.81 -14.47
C VAL A 17 -2.68 -20.29 -14.63
N PHE A 18 -3.21 -20.32 -15.84
CA PHE A 18 -4.57 -19.86 -16.14
C PHE A 18 -5.20 -20.68 -17.27
N ASP A 19 -6.53 -20.73 -17.29
CA ASP A 19 -7.27 -21.40 -18.35
C ASP A 19 -7.53 -20.44 -19.53
N PHE A 20 -7.08 -20.86 -20.71
CA PHE A 20 -7.29 -20.15 -21.96
C PHE A 20 -8.54 -20.66 -22.67
N GLY A 21 -9.69 -20.14 -22.26
CA GLY A 21 -11.02 -20.64 -22.66
C GLY A 21 -11.28 -20.70 -24.17
N GLN A 22 -10.62 -19.88 -24.99
CA GLN A 22 -10.77 -19.94 -26.46
C GLN A 22 -10.30 -21.26 -27.07
N LEU A 23 -9.30 -21.91 -26.46
CA LEU A 23 -8.75 -23.19 -26.92
C LEU A 23 -9.07 -24.34 -25.96
N GLY A 24 -9.66 -24.06 -24.78
CA GLY A 24 -9.87 -25.07 -23.75
C GLY A 24 -8.56 -25.66 -23.21
N LEU A 25 -7.48 -24.88 -23.25
CA LEU A 25 -6.14 -25.27 -22.81
C LEU A 25 -5.76 -24.47 -21.56
N THR A 26 -5.05 -25.11 -20.66
CA THR A 26 -4.33 -24.43 -19.58
C THR A 26 -2.99 -23.94 -20.10
N MET A 27 -2.66 -22.70 -19.73
CA MET A 27 -1.42 -22.02 -20.08
C MET A 27 -0.73 -21.49 -18.82
N GLN A 28 0.57 -21.26 -18.93
CA GLN A 28 1.35 -20.53 -17.94
C GLN A 28 1.78 -19.19 -18.51
N THR A 29 1.72 -18.13 -17.70
CA THR A 29 2.23 -16.81 -18.08
C THR A 29 3.76 -16.85 -18.22
N ASN A 30 4.25 -16.37 -19.37
CA ASN A 30 5.67 -16.18 -19.62
C ASN A 30 6.24 -15.09 -18.70
N PRO A 31 7.58 -15.09 -18.48
CA PRO A 31 8.26 -13.90 -18.00
C PRO A 31 7.83 -12.65 -18.78
N TRP A 32 7.48 -11.57 -18.08
CA TRP A 32 7.08 -10.33 -18.72
C TRP A 32 8.28 -9.67 -19.39
N ARG A 33 8.39 -9.79 -20.71
CA ARG A 33 9.49 -9.19 -21.50
C ARG A 33 9.16 -7.81 -22.09
N ARG A 34 7.87 -7.51 -22.26
CA ARG A 34 7.41 -6.21 -22.77
C ARG A 34 6.96 -5.35 -21.59
N VAL A 35 7.89 -4.53 -21.13
CA VAL A 35 7.75 -3.68 -19.95
C VAL A 35 8.24 -2.28 -20.25
N GLU A 36 7.71 -1.32 -19.53
CA GLU A 36 8.18 0.06 -19.42
C GLU A 36 8.93 0.20 -18.08
N GLU A 37 10.06 0.90 -18.05
CA GLU A 37 10.82 1.16 -16.82
C GLU A 37 10.22 2.38 -16.13
N LEU A 38 10.08 2.33 -14.81
CA LEU A 38 9.53 3.43 -14.01
C LEU A 38 10.68 4.08 -13.25
N ASP A 39 11.21 5.18 -13.81
CA ASP A 39 12.34 5.90 -13.24
C ASP A 39 11.92 7.02 -12.28
N ASP A 40 10.66 7.44 -12.36
CA ASP A 40 10.06 8.53 -11.58
C ASP A 40 9.38 8.05 -10.28
N VAL A 41 9.79 6.89 -9.76
CA VAL A 41 9.31 6.31 -8.50
C VAL A 41 10.47 6.20 -7.52
N ASP A 42 10.25 6.59 -6.27
CA ASP A 42 11.23 6.42 -5.20
C ASP A 42 11.49 4.93 -4.92
N ARG A 43 12.64 4.43 -5.40
CA ARG A 43 13.05 3.03 -5.25
C ARG A 43 13.42 2.70 -3.81
N GLU A 44 13.98 3.65 -3.06
CA GLU A 44 14.36 3.44 -1.67
C GLU A 44 13.13 3.19 -0.81
N ARG A 45 12.07 3.99 -1.03
CA ARG A 45 10.77 3.79 -0.39
C ARG A 45 10.16 2.44 -0.74
N VAL A 46 10.16 2.06 -2.01
CA VAL A 46 9.63 0.76 -2.46
C VAL A 46 10.42 -0.40 -1.84
N ALA A 47 11.74 -0.29 -1.77
CA ALA A 47 12.58 -1.30 -1.12
C ALA A 47 12.23 -1.44 0.36
N ASN A 48 12.09 -0.34 1.10
CA ASN A 48 11.72 -0.34 2.52
C ASN A 48 10.34 -0.97 2.77
N ILE A 49 9.34 -0.67 1.93
CA ILE A 49 8.00 -1.29 2.00
C ILE A 49 8.07 -2.81 1.81
N ILE A 50 8.92 -3.28 0.90
CA ILE A 50 9.10 -4.72 0.67
C ILE A 50 9.84 -5.32 1.87
N GLN A 51 10.91 -4.68 2.34
CA GLN A 51 11.73 -5.11 3.48
C GLN A 51 10.91 -5.28 4.76
N SER A 52 10.00 -4.35 5.08
CA SER A 52 9.13 -4.45 6.25
C SER A 52 8.17 -5.63 6.19
N ARG A 53 7.85 -6.12 4.97
CA ARG A 53 6.93 -7.25 4.74
C ARG A 53 7.65 -8.58 4.63
N ILE A 54 8.94 -8.62 4.32
CA ILE A 54 9.71 -9.86 4.10
C ILE A 54 9.72 -10.76 5.36
N GLY A 55 9.75 -10.17 6.56
CA GLY A 55 9.82 -10.92 7.82
C GLY A 55 8.65 -11.87 8.10
N ARG A 56 7.51 -11.70 7.41
CA ARG A 56 6.34 -12.57 7.58
C ARG A 56 6.44 -13.90 6.83
N TYR A 57 7.36 -14.02 5.88
CA TYR A 57 7.51 -15.22 5.07
C TYR A 57 8.48 -16.21 5.71
N ARG A 58 8.29 -17.49 5.42
CA ARG A 58 9.22 -18.53 5.90
C ARG A 58 10.60 -18.41 5.27
N ASN A 59 10.65 -18.02 4.00
CA ASN A 59 11.85 -17.80 3.17
C ASN A 59 12.98 -18.83 3.36
N ARG A 60 12.64 -20.12 3.51
CA ARG A 60 13.65 -21.16 3.79
C ARG A 60 14.65 -21.33 2.65
N THR A 61 14.22 -21.11 1.41
CA THR A 61 15.02 -21.31 0.20
C THR A 61 15.27 -20.02 -0.58
N THR A 62 14.85 -18.88 -0.03
CA THR A 62 14.86 -17.57 -0.68
C THR A 62 15.37 -16.45 0.24
N ALA A 63 15.85 -16.75 1.45
CA ALA A 63 16.33 -15.73 2.38
C ALA A 63 17.32 -14.76 1.73
N ASP A 64 18.36 -15.29 1.08
CA ASP A 64 19.39 -14.50 0.40
C ASP A 64 18.85 -13.61 -0.75
N GLU A 65 17.67 -13.89 -1.32
CA GLU A 65 17.04 -13.06 -2.37
C GLU A 65 16.44 -11.75 -1.78
N TRP A 66 16.18 -11.72 -0.48
CA TRP A 66 15.36 -10.69 0.18
C TRP A 66 16.05 -10.02 1.37
N ASP A 67 17.24 -10.47 1.75
CA ASP A 67 17.98 -9.89 2.87
C ASP A 67 18.59 -8.55 2.47
N SER A 68 18.33 -7.52 3.29
CA SER A 68 18.93 -6.18 3.15
C SER A 68 18.69 -5.52 1.79
N LEU A 69 17.47 -5.63 1.25
CA LEU A 69 17.09 -5.03 -0.02
C LEU A 69 17.24 -3.50 0.02
N SER A 70 17.96 -2.93 -0.93
CA SER A 70 18.12 -1.48 -1.09
C SER A 70 17.57 -0.99 -2.44
N ALA A 71 17.60 0.33 -2.65
CA ALA A 71 17.22 0.95 -3.92
C ALA A 71 18.01 0.43 -5.13
N ASP A 72 19.29 0.07 -4.93
CA ASP A 72 20.19 -0.44 -5.97
C ASP A 72 19.92 -1.91 -6.33
N ASP A 73 19.22 -2.64 -5.45
CA ASP A 73 18.92 -4.05 -5.63
C ASP A 73 17.62 -4.29 -6.41
N ILE A 74 16.85 -3.24 -6.72
CA ILE A 74 15.56 -3.33 -7.39
C ILE A 74 15.48 -2.53 -8.69
N ASP A 75 14.74 -3.07 -9.65
CA ASP A 75 14.31 -2.36 -10.86
C ASP A 75 12.78 -2.31 -10.90
N LEU A 76 12.19 -1.14 -11.15
CA LEU A 76 10.74 -0.97 -11.28
C LEU A 76 10.26 -1.01 -12.73
N TYR A 77 9.21 -1.78 -12.97
CA TYR A 77 8.66 -1.99 -14.30
C TYR A 77 7.13 -1.95 -14.33
N ARG A 78 6.58 -1.39 -15.39
CA ARG A 78 5.16 -1.48 -15.73
C ARG A 78 4.95 -2.51 -16.84
N PRO A 79 4.13 -3.57 -16.63
CA PRO A 79 3.92 -4.58 -17.64
C PRO A 79 2.96 -4.08 -18.74
N LEU A 80 3.39 -4.17 -20.01
CA LEU A 80 2.60 -3.70 -21.15
C LEU A 80 1.84 -4.83 -21.86
N LYS A 81 2.37 -6.06 -21.82
CA LYS A 81 1.77 -7.20 -22.51
C LYS A 81 2.03 -8.52 -21.80
N VAL A 82 1.00 -9.35 -21.73
CA VAL A 82 1.08 -10.73 -21.25
C VAL A 82 1.08 -11.71 -22.42
N GLU A 83 2.04 -12.62 -22.36
CA GLU A 83 2.15 -13.78 -23.24
C GLU A 83 2.10 -15.03 -22.37
N GLY A 84 1.49 -16.09 -22.91
CA GLY A 84 1.42 -17.37 -22.23
C GLY A 84 1.94 -18.47 -23.13
N GLN A 85 2.34 -19.57 -22.51
CA GLN A 85 2.75 -20.80 -23.17
C GLN A 85 1.98 -21.98 -22.61
N LEU A 86 1.91 -23.08 -23.35
CA LEU A 86 1.22 -24.29 -22.92
C LEU A 86 1.83 -24.82 -21.63
N TYR A 87 0.98 -25.07 -20.63
CA TYR A 87 1.38 -25.71 -19.38
C TYR A 87 0.14 -26.20 -18.61
N PRO A 88 0.11 -27.42 -18.08
CA PRO A 88 1.09 -28.51 -18.21
C PRO A 88 1.36 -28.96 -19.65
N LEU A 89 2.51 -29.59 -19.90
CA LEU A 89 2.86 -30.12 -21.23
C LEU A 89 2.32 -31.53 -21.48
N VAL A 90 1.56 -32.09 -20.54
CA VAL A 90 1.14 -33.49 -20.55
C VAL A 90 -0.31 -33.63 -21.02
N PHE A 91 -0.52 -34.55 -21.96
CA PHE A 91 -1.78 -34.84 -22.62
C PHE A 91 -2.07 -36.34 -22.56
N TYR A 92 -3.33 -36.72 -22.73
CA TYR A 92 -3.73 -38.12 -22.82
C TYR A 92 -4.80 -38.31 -23.88
N CYS A 93 -4.81 -39.48 -24.52
CA CYS A 93 -5.86 -39.84 -25.47
C CYS A 93 -7.20 -40.09 -24.76
N GLU A 94 -8.28 -39.53 -25.31
CA GLU A 94 -9.62 -39.68 -24.73
C GLU A 94 -10.23 -41.07 -24.93
N ASN A 95 -9.76 -41.80 -25.95
CA ASN A 95 -10.17 -43.18 -26.19
C ASN A 95 -9.85 -44.04 -24.96
N LYS A 96 -10.89 -44.63 -24.39
CA LYS A 96 -10.86 -45.42 -23.14
C LYS A 96 -9.95 -46.64 -23.23
N ASP A 97 -9.80 -47.21 -24.43
CA ASP A 97 -8.97 -48.37 -24.70
C ASP A 97 -7.52 -47.98 -25.03
N CYS A 98 -7.30 -46.74 -25.49
CA CYS A 98 -5.97 -46.24 -25.84
C CYS A 98 -5.28 -45.58 -24.64
N ARG A 99 -5.80 -44.47 -24.12
CA ARG A 99 -5.20 -43.71 -23.00
C ARG A 99 -3.71 -43.38 -23.11
N LYS A 100 -3.13 -43.37 -24.32
CA LYS A 100 -1.71 -43.02 -24.51
C LYS A 100 -1.44 -41.61 -23.99
N VAL A 101 -0.37 -41.46 -23.23
CA VAL A 101 0.13 -40.19 -22.73
C VAL A 101 1.06 -39.57 -23.77
N HIS A 102 0.95 -38.27 -23.93
CA HIS A 102 1.73 -37.48 -24.87
C HIS A 102 2.29 -36.26 -24.14
N THR A 103 3.58 -36.01 -24.28
CA THR A 103 4.21 -34.79 -23.76
C THR A 103 4.57 -33.88 -24.92
N ALA A 104 4.16 -32.62 -24.84
CA ALA A 104 4.57 -31.60 -25.78
C ALA A 104 6.08 -31.33 -25.60
N THR A 105 6.84 -31.36 -26.68
CA THR A 105 8.28 -31.08 -26.65
C THR A 105 8.58 -29.59 -26.50
N GLU A 106 7.67 -28.74 -26.96
CA GLU A 106 7.79 -27.29 -26.89
C GLU A 106 6.47 -26.68 -26.41
N PRO A 107 6.51 -25.69 -25.51
CA PRO A 107 5.30 -25.01 -24.99
C PRO A 107 4.47 -24.23 -26.02
N GLY A 108 4.96 -24.06 -27.25
CA GLY A 108 4.26 -23.34 -28.32
C GLY A 108 3.29 -24.20 -29.15
N TYR A 109 3.38 -25.53 -29.05
CA TYR A 109 2.70 -26.44 -29.97
C TYR A 109 2.03 -27.60 -29.25
N LEU A 110 0.86 -28.00 -29.76
CA LEU A 110 0.21 -29.22 -29.29
C LEU A 110 1.01 -30.45 -29.72
N PRO A 111 1.08 -31.50 -28.89
CA PRO A 111 1.72 -32.74 -29.31
C PRO A 111 0.95 -33.35 -30.47
N SER A 112 1.63 -33.61 -31.58
CA SER A 112 1.04 -34.24 -32.77
C SER A 112 -0.23 -33.55 -33.28
N ASP A 113 -0.23 -32.21 -33.27
CA ASP A 113 -1.34 -31.37 -33.76
C ASP A 113 -2.69 -31.72 -33.11
N GLY A 114 -2.67 -32.22 -31.86
CA GLY A 114 -3.87 -32.60 -31.11
C GLY A 114 -4.39 -34.01 -31.38
N GLN A 115 -3.63 -34.85 -32.10
CA GLN A 115 -4.00 -36.23 -32.42
C GLN A 115 -3.10 -37.27 -31.74
N CYS A 116 -3.71 -38.35 -31.28
CA CYS A 116 -3.00 -39.45 -30.64
C CYS A 116 -2.17 -40.23 -31.67
N ARG A 117 -0.86 -40.31 -31.46
CA ARG A 117 0.07 -41.09 -32.33
C ARG A 117 -0.25 -42.58 -32.42
N ALA A 118 -1.03 -43.13 -31.50
CA ALA A 118 -1.37 -44.57 -31.47
C ALA A 118 -2.69 -44.91 -32.17
N CYS A 119 -3.73 -44.06 -32.05
CA CYS A 119 -5.06 -44.38 -32.58
C CYS A 119 -5.72 -43.26 -33.40
N GLY A 120 -5.07 -42.09 -33.54
CA GLY A 120 -5.57 -40.95 -34.33
C GLY A 120 -6.69 -40.12 -33.67
N GLU A 121 -7.21 -40.54 -32.51
CA GLU A 121 -8.23 -39.81 -31.76
C GLU A 121 -7.67 -38.54 -31.09
N SER A 122 -8.56 -37.65 -30.66
CA SER A 122 -8.18 -36.43 -29.95
C SER A 122 -7.43 -36.73 -28.64
N ILE A 123 -6.51 -35.83 -28.32
CA ILE A 123 -5.83 -35.80 -27.03
C ILE A 123 -6.32 -34.59 -26.22
N THR A 124 -6.36 -34.76 -24.91
CA THR A 124 -6.80 -33.74 -23.96
C THR A 124 -5.68 -33.48 -22.98
N GLN A 125 -5.44 -32.21 -22.67
CA GLN A 125 -4.43 -31.80 -21.68
C GLN A 125 -4.82 -32.33 -20.30
N LEU A 126 -3.84 -32.69 -19.47
CA LEU A 126 -4.07 -32.96 -18.05
C LEU A 126 -4.09 -31.63 -17.28
N PRO A 127 -5.26 -31.21 -16.75
CA PRO A 127 -5.39 -29.92 -16.07
C PRO A 127 -5.01 -30.04 -14.59
N PHE A 128 -3.84 -30.61 -14.31
CA PHE A 128 -3.33 -30.80 -12.96
C PHE A 128 -1.90 -30.31 -12.83
N VAL A 129 -1.54 -29.77 -11.67
CA VAL A 129 -0.17 -29.35 -11.36
C VAL A 129 0.18 -29.75 -9.94
N ASN A 130 1.48 -29.78 -9.65
CA ASN A 130 2.02 -29.95 -8.32
C ASN A 130 2.67 -28.63 -7.89
N VAL A 131 2.39 -28.17 -6.66
CA VAL A 131 3.00 -26.95 -6.10
C VAL A 131 3.73 -27.21 -4.77
N CYS A 132 4.84 -26.52 -4.54
CA CYS A 132 5.58 -26.59 -3.29
C CYS A 132 5.50 -25.27 -2.53
N PRO A 133 5.46 -25.27 -1.18
CA PRO A 133 5.60 -24.04 -0.41
C PRO A 133 6.91 -23.26 -0.65
N CYS A 134 7.93 -23.84 -1.29
CA CYS A 134 9.11 -23.10 -1.73
C CYS A 134 8.93 -22.35 -3.05
N GLY A 135 7.71 -22.31 -3.61
CA GLY A 135 7.38 -21.62 -4.85
C GLY A 135 7.58 -22.43 -6.15
N ARG A 136 8.06 -23.67 -6.06
CA ARG A 136 8.22 -24.58 -7.21
C ARG A 136 6.86 -25.06 -7.73
N LEU A 137 6.76 -25.18 -9.05
CA LEU A 137 5.59 -25.64 -9.79
C LEU A 137 6.07 -26.74 -10.76
N GLU A 138 5.47 -27.92 -10.67
CA GLU A 138 5.80 -29.07 -11.53
C GLU A 138 4.54 -29.57 -12.23
N ASP A 139 4.73 -30.15 -13.41
CA ASP A 139 3.64 -30.74 -14.18
C ASP A 139 3.21 -32.09 -13.55
N PRO A 140 2.08 -32.69 -13.97
CA PRO A 140 1.58 -33.93 -13.40
C PRO A 140 2.13 -35.16 -14.12
N GLY A 141 3.13 -35.00 -14.98
CA GLY A 141 3.71 -36.06 -15.80
C GLY A 141 4.48 -37.08 -14.98
N PRO A 142 4.76 -38.26 -15.55
CA PRO A 142 5.60 -39.26 -14.90
C PRO A 142 7.05 -38.77 -14.82
N ASP A 143 7.63 -38.77 -13.62
CA ASP A 143 9.04 -38.43 -13.38
C ASP A 143 9.97 -39.55 -13.86
N THR A 144 9.45 -40.79 -13.90
CA THR A 144 10.20 -41.99 -14.28
C THR A 144 9.50 -42.79 -15.39
N GLY A 145 10.30 -43.45 -16.23
CA GLY A 145 9.80 -44.37 -17.25
C GLY A 145 9.70 -45.81 -16.71
N CYS A 146 9.07 -46.69 -17.48
CA CYS A 146 9.10 -48.12 -17.21
C CYS A 146 10.55 -48.63 -17.20
N GLY A 147 10.95 -49.43 -16.21
CA GLY A 147 12.32 -49.94 -16.10
C GLY A 147 12.79 -50.76 -17.31
N ALA A 148 11.86 -51.37 -18.06
CA ALA A 148 12.16 -52.15 -19.26
C ALA A 148 11.89 -51.40 -20.58
N HIS A 149 10.84 -50.56 -20.63
CA HIS A 149 10.33 -49.95 -21.87
C HIS A 149 10.42 -48.41 -21.89
N GLY A 150 11.08 -47.80 -20.89
CA GLY A 150 11.25 -46.35 -20.80
C GLY A 150 9.94 -45.58 -20.88
N PHE A 151 9.91 -44.53 -21.71
CA PHE A 151 8.76 -43.65 -21.92
C PHE A 151 7.97 -43.97 -23.21
N ASP A 152 8.25 -45.09 -23.88
CA ASP A 152 7.78 -45.36 -25.25
C ASP A 152 6.25 -45.55 -25.33
N ASP A 153 5.66 -46.24 -24.36
CA ASP A 153 4.22 -46.49 -24.29
C ASP A 153 3.60 -46.30 -22.90
N ILE A 154 3.60 -45.06 -22.42
CA ILE A 154 2.93 -44.71 -21.17
C ILE A 154 1.43 -44.50 -21.40
N ARG A 155 0.60 -45.13 -20.57
CA ARG A 155 -0.87 -45.04 -20.59
C ARG A 155 -1.38 -44.47 -19.26
N LEU A 156 -2.45 -43.67 -19.32
CA LEU A 156 -3.08 -43.12 -18.12
C LEU A 156 -4.26 -43.99 -17.67
N ASN A 157 -4.13 -44.61 -16.50
CA ASN A 157 -5.19 -45.39 -15.88
C ASN A 157 -6.13 -44.49 -15.06
N LYS A 158 -7.34 -44.30 -15.57
CA LYS A 158 -8.43 -43.50 -14.97
C LYS A 158 -9.58 -44.36 -14.44
N ARG A 159 -9.32 -45.59 -13.99
CA ARG A 159 -10.39 -46.47 -13.47
C ARG A 159 -11.06 -45.92 -12.23
N ALA A 160 -10.31 -45.20 -11.40
CA ALA A 160 -10.85 -44.45 -10.27
C ALA A 160 -11.49 -43.13 -10.73
N SER A 161 -12.60 -42.75 -10.10
CA SER A 161 -13.23 -41.44 -10.31
C SER A 161 -12.36 -40.29 -9.81
N GLU A 162 -11.53 -40.53 -8.79
CA GLU A 162 -10.70 -39.54 -8.14
C GLU A 162 -9.33 -39.39 -8.85
N PRO A 163 -8.94 -38.18 -9.28
CA PRO A 163 -7.66 -37.94 -9.97
C PRO A 163 -6.42 -38.33 -9.15
N ALA A 164 -6.46 -38.22 -7.82
CA ALA A 164 -5.38 -38.64 -6.93
C ALA A 164 -5.09 -40.16 -7.00
N MET A 165 -6.05 -40.95 -7.47
CA MET A 165 -5.93 -42.40 -7.63
C MET A 165 -5.53 -42.82 -9.05
N TRP A 166 -5.37 -41.87 -9.97
CA TRP A 166 -4.89 -42.17 -11.33
C TRP A 166 -3.41 -42.53 -11.30
N ARG A 167 -3.03 -43.42 -12.22
CA ARG A 167 -1.67 -43.98 -12.31
C ARG A 167 -1.21 -43.98 -13.75
N TYR A 168 0.09 -43.80 -13.96
CA TYR A 168 0.74 -44.08 -15.22
C TYR A 168 1.12 -45.56 -15.27
N GLU A 169 0.78 -46.22 -16.37
CA GLU A 169 1.04 -47.65 -16.58
C GLU A 169 1.79 -47.85 -17.90
N CYS A 170 2.65 -48.86 -17.96
CA CYS A 170 3.28 -49.27 -19.20
C CYS A 170 2.27 -50.04 -20.06
N GLY A 171 2.06 -49.62 -21.30
CA GLY A 171 1.18 -50.31 -22.24
C GLY A 171 1.70 -51.67 -22.71
N GLU A 172 3.00 -51.96 -22.53
CA GLU A 172 3.61 -53.22 -22.95
C GLU A 172 3.56 -54.29 -21.85
N CYS A 173 3.99 -53.98 -20.62
CA CYS A 173 4.01 -54.94 -19.51
C CYS A 173 2.86 -54.78 -18.50
N GLY A 174 2.15 -53.64 -18.51
CA GLY A 174 1.07 -53.35 -17.56
C GLY A 174 1.55 -52.86 -16.18
N ASP A 175 2.86 -52.73 -15.97
CA ASP A 175 3.40 -52.26 -14.69
C ASP A 175 2.99 -50.81 -14.40
N THR A 176 2.64 -50.52 -13.15
CA THR A 176 2.48 -49.16 -12.68
C THR A 176 3.84 -48.47 -12.65
N ILE A 177 3.95 -47.38 -13.40
CA ILE A 177 5.16 -46.59 -13.56
C ILE A 177 5.21 -45.50 -12.49
N ASP A 178 4.16 -44.69 -12.42
CA ASP A 178 4.16 -43.48 -11.58
C ASP A 178 2.74 -43.00 -11.25
N VAL A 179 2.66 -41.92 -10.48
CA VAL A 179 1.44 -41.21 -10.09
C VAL A 179 1.46 -39.78 -10.63
N LEU A 180 0.36 -39.04 -10.48
CA LEU A 180 0.30 -37.63 -10.92
C LEU A 180 0.99 -36.65 -9.94
N SER A 181 1.31 -37.10 -8.73
CA SER A 181 2.00 -36.29 -7.73
C SER A 181 3.51 -36.40 -7.89
N SER A 182 4.21 -35.27 -7.95
CA SER A 182 5.68 -35.23 -7.98
C SER A 182 6.27 -34.96 -6.61
N SER A 183 7.61 -34.99 -6.52
CA SER A 183 8.35 -34.61 -5.31
C SER A 183 9.16 -33.34 -5.52
N CYS A 184 9.27 -32.51 -4.48
CA CYS A 184 10.15 -31.35 -4.54
C CYS A 184 11.58 -31.76 -4.19
N GLY A 185 12.51 -31.68 -5.15
CA GLY A 185 13.92 -32.01 -4.91
C GLY A 185 14.66 -31.12 -3.89
N VAL A 186 14.03 -30.03 -3.44
CA VAL A 186 14.60 -29.12 -2.42
C VAL A 186 13.94 -29.35 -1.06
N CYS A 187 12.60 -29.43 -1.05
CA CYS A 187 11.80 -29.29 0.16
C CYS A 187 11.08 -30.56 0.58
N ASN A 188 10.97 -31.53 -0.34
CA ASN A 188 10.19 -32.76 -0.22
C ASN A 188 8.74 -32.57 0.32
N ASP A 189 8.15 -31.40 0.09
CA ASP A 189 6.82 -31.02 0.58
C ASP A 189 5.93 -30.56 -0.60
N MET A 190 5.87 -31.39 -1.64
CA MET A 190 5.05 -31.12 -2.80
C MET A 190 3.57 -31.38 -2.48
N LYS A 191 2.69 -30.46 -2.88
CA LYS A 191 1.24 -30.59 -2.80
C LYS A 191 0.68 -30.84 -4.19
N GLY A 192 -0.13 -31.87 -4.33
CA GLY A 192 -0.83 -32.17 -5.58
C GLY A 192 -1.20 -33.65 -5.71
N PRO A 193 -1.78 -34.06 -6.85
CA PRO A 193 -2.12 -33.20 -7.99
C PRO A 193 -3.25 -32.22 -7.65
N LEU A 194 -3.08 -30.94 -7.96
CA LEU A 194 -4.09 -29.89 -7.82
C LEU A 194 -4.69 -29.55 -9.18
N PRO A 195 -6.02 -29.35 -9.30
CA PRO A 195 -6.61 -28.79 -10.51
C PRO A 195 -5.98 -27.43 -10.84
N THR A 196 -5.77 -27.13 -12.11
CA THR A 196 -5.16 -25.87 -12.59
C THR A 196 -5.96 -24.62 -12.25
N ALA A 197 -7.23 -24.76 -11.87
CA ALA A 197 -8.07 -23.68 -11.36
C ALA A 197 -7.91 -23.42 -9.84
N SER A 198 -7.04 -24.14 -9.14
CA SER A 198 -6.84 -23.98 -7.70
C SER A 198 -6.12 -22.67 -7.36
N SER A 199 -6.66 -21.90 -6.40
CA SER A 199 -6.01 -20.69 -5.87
C SER A 199 -4.66 -20.96 -5.21
N ARG A 200 -4.41 -22.20 -4.74
CA ARG A 200 -3.15 -22.62 -4.12
C ARG A 200 -1.97 -22.62 -5.08
N ILE A 201 -2.23 -22.48 -6.37
CA ILE A 201 -1.17 -22.47 -7.38
C ILE A 201 -0.35 -21.20 -7.28
N PHE A 202 -0.97 -20.05 -7.00
CA PHE A 202 -0.31 -18.77 -7.08
C PHE A 202 -1.02 -17.72 -6.23
N TYR A 203 -0.34 -17.23 -5.20
CA TYR A 203 -0.76 -16.07 -4.43
C TYR A 203 0.17 -14.92 -4.79
N SER A 204 -0.40 -13.80 -5.26
CA SER A 204 0.37 -12.61 -5.62
C SER A 204 0.62 -11.77 -4.38
N GLU A 205 1.85 -11.33 -4.20
CA GLU A 205 2.26 -10.55 -3.03
C GLU A 205 2.44 -9.09 -3.44
N LYS A 206 1.65 -8.22 -2.79
CA LYS A 206 1.45 -6.84 -3.20
C LYS A 206 1.59 -5.86 -2.04
N ALA A 207 1.85 -4.61 -2.38
CA ALA A 207 1.73 -3.46 -1.51
C ALA A 207 1.08 -2.31 -2.30
N VAL A 208 0.48 -1.37 -1.58
CA VAL A 208 -0.08 -0.15 -2.17
C VAL A 208 0.52 1.02 -1.41
N GLU A 209 1.00 2.01 -2.15
CA GLU A 209 1.61 3.23 -1.59
C GLU A 209 1.03 4.46 -2.26
N VAL A 210 1.01 5.60 -1.56
CA VAL A 210 0.63 6.89 -2.18
C VAL A 210 1.87 7.47 -2.86
N ASP A 211 1.76 7.71 -4.16
CA ASP A 211 2.89 8.14 -4.99
C ASP A 211 2.46 9.30 -5.89
N ILE A 212 2.77 10.51 -5.44
CA ILE A 212 2.41 11.75 -6.13
C ILE A 212 3.62 12.20 -6.95
N PRO A 213 3.53 12.25 -8.29
CA PRO A 213 4.64 12.68 -9.12
C PRO A 213 4.93 14.17 -8.91
N TYR A 214 6.21 14.53 -8.92
CA TYR A 214 6.63 15.94 -8.92
C TYR A 214 6.29 16.60 -10.25
N LEU A 215 5.66 17.77 -10.19
CA LEU A 215 5.35 18.59 -11.36
C LEU A 215 6.33 19.77 -11.40
N SER A 216 7.50 19.54 -12.00
CA SER A 216 8.53 20.55 -12.21
C SER A 216 9.40 20.17 -13.41
N ASP A 217 9.85 21.18 -14.16
CA ASP A 217 10.87 20.99 -15.21
C ASP A 217 12.21 20.48 -14.63
N GLU A 218 12.40 20.63 -13.31
CA GLU A 218 13.57 20.22 -12.52
C GLU A 218 13.20 19.13 -11.49
N ALA A 219 12.20 18.30 -11.76
CA ALA A 219 11.77 17.22 -10.84
C ALA A 219 12.92 16.30 -10.41
N ASP A 220 13.87 16.02 -11.32
CA ASP A 220 15.06 15.20 -11.04
C ASP A 220 16.06 15.87 -10.08
N ASP A 221 15.96 17.19 -9.89
CA ASP A 221 16.85 17.98 -9.03
C ASP A 221 16.28 18.18 -7.61
N ILE A 222 15.05 17.73 -7.35
CA ILE A 222 14.45 17.76 -6.01
C ILE A 222 15.19 16.73 -5.14
N PRO A 223 15.83 17.16 -4.05
CA PRO A 223 16.59 16.22 -3.23
C PRO A 223 15.64 15.28 -2.47
N ASN A 224 16.01 14.02 -2.32
CA ASN A 224 15.32 13.08 -1.43
C ASN A 224 16.06 12.97 -0.08
N ASP A 225 16.34 14.12 0.53
CA ASP A 225 17.19 14.19 1.72
C ASP A 225 16.61 15.10 2.81
N LYS A 226 17.40 15.29 3.87
CA LYS A 226 17.10 16.19 4.98
C LYS A 226 16.64 17.59 4.53
N ALA A 227 17.24 18.16 3.49
CA ALA A 227 16.91 19.51 3.05
C ALA A 227 15.46 19.58 2.52
N TRP A 228 14.99 18.55 1.81
CA TRP A 228 13.62 18.50 1.33
C TRP A 228 12.60 18.39 2.45
N ALA A 229 12.88 17.53 3.44
CA ALA A 229 12.05 17.42 4.64
C ALA A 229 11.87 18.79 5.32
N HIS A 230 12.94 19.56 5.47
CA HIS A 230 12.91 20.90 6.07
C HIS A 230 12.13 21.94 5.23
N VAL A 231 12.20 21.88 3.90
CA VAL A 231 11.36 22.74 3.03
C VAL A 231 9.88 22.45 3.26
N LEU A 232 9.51 21.17 3.31
CA LEU A 232 8.13 20.74 3.57
C LEU A 232 7.66 21.09 4.99
N MET A 233 8.55 20.99 5.98
CA MET A 233 8.29 21.45 7.36
C MET A 233 7.98 22.95 7.37
N ALA A 234 8.78 23.76 6.68
CA ALA A 234 8.57 25.21 6.59
C ALA A 234 7.22 25.54 5.93
N ALA A 235 6.88 24.85 4.84
CA ALA A 235 5.57 24.97 4.20
C ALA A 235 4.41 24.51 5.10
N HIS A 236 4.62 23.49 5.92
CA HIS A 236 3.62 23.00 6.87
C HIS A 236 3.36 24.00 8.00
N LEU A 237 4.42 24.63 8.50
CA LEU A 237 4.38 25.68 9.52
C LEU A 237 3.83 27.02 8.98
N GLY A 238 3.75 27.19 7.67
CA GLY A 238 3.33 28.45 7.03
C GLY A 238 4.43 29.51 7.01
N ILE A 239 5.69 29.09 7.11
CA ILE A 239 6.88 29.94 7.01
C ILE A 239 7.23 30.19 5.53
N ALA A 240 7.05 29.17 4.69
CA ALA A 240 7.32 29.28 3.26
C ALA A 240 6.24 30.08 2.54
N ASP A 241 6.66 30.94 1.60
CA ASP A 241 5.77 31.63 0.68
C ASP A 241 5.42 30.72 -0.50
N LEU A 242 4.12 30.46 -0.67
CA LEU A 242 3.57 29.63 -1.74
C LEU A 242 2.65 30.44 -2.68
N GLU A 243 2.64 31.78 -2.57
CA GLU A 243 1.84 32.62 -3.47
C GLU A 243 2.46 32.74 -4.87
N SER A 244 3.80 32.70 -4.94
CA SER A 244 4.58 32.81 -6.18
C SER A 244 5.31 31.53 -6.58
N ASP A 245 5.53 30.61 -5.64
CA ASP A 245 6.33 29.40 -5.82
C ASP A 245 5.54 28.12 -5.51
N THR A 246 5.87 27.03 -6.20
CA THR A 246 5.36 25.69 -5.85
C THR A 246 6.27 25.04 -4.80
N LEU A 247 5.78 24.01 -4.11
CA LEU A 247 6.62 23.23 -3.19
C LEU A 247 7.88 22.69 -3.87
N GLU A 248 7.75 22.22 -5.12
CA GLU A 248 8.85 21.71 -5.93
C GLU A 248 9.83 22.82 -6.33
N SER A 249 9.34 24.01 -6.72
CA SER A 249 10.21 25.13 -7.09
C SER A 249 11.01 25.64 -5.89
N LEU A 250 10.43 25.63 -4.69
CA LEU A 250 11.14 25.95 -3.45
C LEU A 250 12.27 24.96 -3.14
N ALA A 251 12.14 23.70 -3.56
CA ALA A 251 13.16 22.68 -3.37
C ALA A 251 14.40 22.90 -4.25
N THR A 252 14.22 23.45 -5.46
CA THR A 252 15.31 23.66 -6.42
C THR A 252 15.86 25.09 -6.40
N THR A 253 15.10 26.06 -5.88
CA THR A 253 15.51 27.46 -5.82
C THR A 253 16.60 27.70 -4.76
N GLU A 254 17.81 28.08 -5.21
CA GLU A 254 18.87 28.57 -4.34
C GLU A 254 18.47 29.91 -3.67
N GLY A 255 18.50 29.94 -2.34
CA GLY A 255 18.15 31.12 -1.56
C GLY A 255 19.13 32.28 -1.78
N LYS A 256 18.62 33.51 -1.87
CA LYS A 256 19.45 34.71 -2.06
C LYS A 256 19.78 35.41 -0.73
N LEU A 257 19.86 34.66 0.36
CA LEU A 257 20.02 35.13 1.75
C LEU A 257 21.25 36.06 1.91
N ASP A 258 22.40 35.66 1.39
CA ASP A 258 23.63 36.47 1.38
C ASP A 258 23.48 37.80 0.65
N LYS A 259 22.65 37.82 -0.38
CA LYS A 259 22.36 39.02 -1.17
C LYS A 259 21.34 39.88 -0.43
N TYR A 260 20.32 39.26 0.18
CA TYR A 260 19.31 39.93 0.99
C TYR A 260 19.93 40.60 2.20
N GLN A 261 20.76 39.91 2.97
CA GLN A 261 21.44 40.47 4.15
C GLN A 261 22.30 41.69 3.80
N LYS A 262 23.00 41.65 2.65
CA LYS A 262 23.77 42.82 2.14
C LYS A 262 22.90 44.03 1.82
N TRP A 263 21.63 43.82 1.48
CA TRP A 263 20.67 44.89 1.22
C TRP A 263 19.98 45.35 2.49
N VAL A 264 19.66 44.46 3.43
CA VAL A 264 19.18 44.81 4.78
C VAL A 264 20.19 45.72 5.48
N ASP A 265 21.48 45.37 5.45
CA ASP A 265 22.55 46.18 6.04
C ASP A 265 22.69 47.58 5.39
N LYS A 266 22.20 47.76 4.15
CA LYS A 266 22.31 49.00 3.38
C LYS A 266 21.06 49.88 3.42
N LEU A 267 19.88 49.27 3.37
CA LEU A 267 18.59 49.95 3.15
C LEU A 267 17.64 49.80 4.35
N GLY A 268 17.95 48.92 5.30
CA GLY A 268 17.00 48.48 6.32
C GLY A 268 16.08 47.36 5.80
N GLU A 269 15.50 46.62 6.74
CA GLU A 269 14.78 45.36 6.48
C GLU A 269 13.54 45.54 5.58
N GLU A 270 12.70 46.55 5.85
CA GLU A 270 11.51 46.87 5.03
C GLU A 270 11.87 47.19 3.58
N GLN A 271 12.84 48.07 3.34
CA GLN A 271 13.23 48.49 1.98
C GLN A 271 13.97 47.39 1.22
N ALA A 272 14.73 46.54 1.92
CA ALA A 272 15.34 45.37 1.32
C ALA A 272 14.29 44.34 0.91
N LYS A 273 13.23 44.16 1.72
CA LYS A 273 12.11 43.28 1.40
C LYS A 273 11.33 43.78 0.18
N GLU A 274 10.89 45.04 0.17
CA GLU A 274 10.24 45.67 -1.00
C GLU A 274 11.07 45.51 -2.29
N MET A 275 12.40 45.67 -2.19
CA MET A 275 13.26 45.55 -3.38
C MET A 275 13.34 44.13 -3.93
N PHE A 276 13.27 43.10 -3.08
CA PHE A 276 13.27 41.70 -3.52
C PHE A 276 11.90 41.30 -4.08
N ASP A 277 10.82 41.76 -3.43
CA ASP A 277 9.44 41.59 -3.91
C ASP A 277 9.27 42.24 -5.30
N ASP A 278 9.75 43.48 -5.50
CA ASP A 278 9.72 44.19 -6.80
C ASP A 278 10.55 43.50 -7.90
N MET A 279 11.57 42.73 -7.51
CA MET A 279 12.44 42.01 -8.43
C MET A 279 11.99 40.58 -8.70
N ASP A 280 10.87 40.15 -8.09
CA ASP A 280 10.37 38.77 -8.13
C ASP A 280 11.48 37.76 -7.76
N GLN A 281 12.26 38.12 -6.73
CA GLN A 281 13.34 37.28 -6.21
C GLN A 281 12.94 36.76 -4.85
N ASN A 282 12.71 35.46 -4.75
CA ASN A 282 12.46 34.86 -3.46
C ASN A 282 13.69 35.00 -2.55
N ILE A 283 13.49 35.66 -1.41
CA ILE A 283 14.48 35.80 -0.34
C ILE A 283 14.69 34.45 0.35
N HIS A 284 13.62 33.68 0.46
CA HIS A 284 13.52 32.42 1.18
C HIS A 284 13.57 31.22 0.22
N GLY A 285 14.72 31.01 -0.42
CA GLY A 285 14.97 29.73 -1.13
C GLY A 285 15.30 28.59 -0.15
N ARG A 286 15.61 27.40 -0.69
CA ARG A 286 15.85 26.17 0.08
C ARG A 286 16.73 26.38 1.32
N GLU A 287 17.87 27.02 1.17
CA GLU A 287 18.83 27.24 2.26
C GLU A 287 18.26 28.04 3.44
N THR A 288 17.42 29.04 3.14
CA THR A 288 16.76 29.87 4.16
C THR A 288 15.73 29.04 4.93
N LEU A 289 14.88 28.30 4.22
CA LEU A 289 13.85 27.45 4.83
C LEU A 289 14.47 26.34 5.70
N VAL A 290 15.58 25.76 5.24
CA VAL A 290 16.39 24.81 6.03
C VAL A 290 16.95 25.49 7.27
N ALA A 291 17.48 26.71 7.16
CA ALA A 291 18.01 27.44 8.31
C ALA A 291 16.94 27.81 9.34
N ASP A 292 15.74 28.20 8.87
CA ASP A 292 14.61 28.58 9.71
C ASP A 292 14.05 27.37 10.47
N THR A 293 14.06 26.18 9.86
CA THR A 293 13.51 24.96 10.46
C THR A 293 14.56 24.03 11.08
N LYS A 294 15.85 24.39 11.08
CA LYS A 294 16.94 23.55 11.63
C LYS A 294 16.78 23.15 13.10
N HIS A 295 15.97 23.90 13.85
CA HIS A 295 15.70 23.65 15.26
C HIS A 295 14.73 22.47 15.45
N ILE A 296 14.07 22.04 14.37
CA ILE A 296 13.20 20.88 14.34
C ILE A 296 14.06 19.63 14.17
N THR A 297 14.13 18.84 15.23
CA THR A 297 14.93 17.62 15.32
C THR A 297 14.03 16.49 15.83
N PRO A 298 13.34 15.77 14.92
CA PRO A 298 12.57 14.58 15.27
C PRO A 298 13.40 13.56 16.09
N PRO A 299 12.77 12.72 16.93
CA PRO A 299 13.49 11.86 17.86
C PRO A 299 14.49 10.89 17.19
N ASP A 300 14.16 10.42 16.00
CA ASP A 300 14.95 9.50 15.17
C ASP A 300 15.96 10.21 14.24
N THR A 301 16.17 11.51 14.45
CA THR A 301 17.13 12.34 13.67
C THR A 301 18.30 12.87 14.49
N THR A 302 18.38 12.51 15.77
CA THR A 302 19.42 13.01 16.69
C THR A 302 20.82 12.49 16.34
N GLU A 303 21.85 13.16 16.84
CA GLU A 303 23.25 12.84 16.49
C GLU A 303 23.70 11.43 16.92
N ASP A 304 23.06 10.86 17.94
CA ASP A 304 23.34 9.54 18.50
C ASP A 304 22.73 8.37 17.71
N VAL A 305 21.77 8.66 16.83
CA VAL A 305 21.19 7.70 15.88
C VAL A 305 22.12 7.52 14.67
N ASP A 306 22.11 6.35 14.02
CA ASP A 306 22.95 6.15 12.82
C ASP A 306 22.41 6.91 11.60
N GLU A 307 23.29 7.19 10.64
CA GLU A 307 22.97 8.03 9.48
C GLU A 307 21.86 7.43 8.60
N GLY A 308 21.75 6.10 8.50
CA GLY A 308 20.73 5.44 7.70
C GLY A 308 19.34 5.67 8.29
N THR A 309 19.19 5.48 9.60
CA THR A 309 17.94 5.78 10.31
C THR A 309 17.58 7.26 10.23
N ARG A 310 18.56 8.17 10.37
CA ARG A 310 18.29 9.61 10.19
C ARG A 310 17.77 9.95 8.80
N ALA A 311 18.39 9.42 7.76
CA ALA A 311 17.98 9.64 6.38
C ALA A 311 16.55 9.12 6.15
N LEU A 312 16.26 7.92 6.63
CA LEU A 312 14.92 7.33 6.56
C LEU A 312 13.87 8.16 7.29
N ALA A 313 14.18 8.68 8.48
CA ALA A 313 13.28 9.55 9.24
C ALA A 313 12.91 10.82 8.46
N TYR A 314 13.90 11.50 7.88
CA TYR A 314 13.63 12.68 7.05
C TYR A 314 12.82 12.33 5.79
N SER A 315 13.11 11.21 5.14
CA SER A 315 12.33 10.72 3.99
C SER A 315 10.86 10.45 4.37
N ASN A 316 10.62 9.77 5.49
CA ASN A 316 9.28 9.50 6.01
C ASN A 316 8.50 10.78 6.31
N ILE A 317 9.13 11.77 6.93
CA ILE A 317 8.51 13.06 7.22
C ILE A 317 8.19 13.82 5.93
N ALA A 318 9.14 13.88 4.99
CA ALA A 318 8.92 14.50 3.69
C ALA A 318 7.73 13.86 2.96
N HIS A 319 7.68 12.52 2.92
CA HIS A 319 6.58 11.78 2.29
C HIS A 319 5.21 12.11 2.91
N GLN A 320 5.11 12.08 4.24
CA GLN A 320 3.85 12.39 4.93
C GLN A 320 3.40 13.84 4.68
N LEU A 321 4.32 14.80 4.79
CA LEU A 321 4.02 16.22 4.59
C LEU A 321 3.65 16.53 3.15
N PHE A 322 4.43 16.03 2.18
CA PHE A 322 4.17 16.23 0.76
C PHE A 322 2.82 15.61 0.37
N THR A 323 2.58 14.34 0.76
CA THR A 323 1.33 13.65 0.49
C THR A 323 0.14 14.41 1.05
N PHE A 324 0.21 14.84 2.32
CA PHE A 324 -0.88 15.58 2.95
C PHE A 324 -1.11 16.95 2.29
N GLN A 325 -0.04 17.72 2.03
CA GLN A 325 -0.14 19.04 1.40
C GLN A 325 -0.75 18.94 0.00
N ARG A 326 -0.22 18.06 -0.86
CA ARG A 326 -0.74 17.83 -2.21
C ARG A 326 -2.18 17.34 -2.20
N SER A 327 -2.52 16.45 -1.26
CA SER A 327 -3.88 15.89 -1.17
C SER A 327 -4.89 16.79 -0.46
N THR A 328 -4.51 17.94 0.10
CA THR A 328 -5.44 18.87 0.79
C THR A 328 -5.46 20.27 0.20
N LYS A 329 -4.35 20.71 -0.41
CA LYS A 329 -4.21 22.00 -1.08
C LYS A 329 -4.23 21.91 -2.61
N GLY A 330 -3.91 20.74 -3.17
CA GLY A 330 -3.78 20.54 -4.62
C GLY A 330 -2.39 20.94 -5.12
N TYR A 331 -2.29 21.20 -6.43
CA TYR A 331 -1.10 21.77 -7.05
C TYR A 331 -1.23 23.30 -7.12
N GLU A 332 -0.21 24.06 -6.67
CA GLU A 332 -0.25 25.53 -6.67
C GLU A 332 0.22 26.16 -8.00
N GLY A 333 0.88 25.38 -8.87
CA GLY A 333 1.41 25.87 -10.14
C GLY A 333 0.36 25.97 -11.25
N ASP A 334 0.84 26.10 -12.50
CA ASP A 334 -0.04 26.21 -13.67
C ASP A 334 -0.89 24.93 -13.85
N LEU A 335 -2.21 25.12 -13.94
CA LEU A 335 -3.14 24.02 -14.16
C LEU A 335 -2.96 23.37 -15.54
N GLU A 336 -2.36 24.05 -16.52
CA GLU A 336 -1.97 23.43 -17.79
C GLU A 336 -0.89 22.35 -17.60
N ALA A 337 -0.05 22.45 -16.57
CA ALA A 337 0.92 21.40 -16.23
C ALA A 337 0.24 20.12 -15.71
N LEU A 338 -1.04 20.20 -15.32
CA LEU A 338 -1.80 19.06 -14.81
C LEU A 338 -2.35 18.14 -15.91
N GLU A 339 -2.38 18.57 -17.18
CA GLU A 339 -3.17 17.99 -18.29
C GLU A 339 -3.37 16.47 -18.21
N ASP A 340 -2.29 15.68 -18.33
CA ASP A 340 -2.31 14.21 -18.37
C ASP A 340 -1.80 13.57 -17.06
N THR A 341 -1.64 14.39 -16.02
CA THR A 341 -1.02 13.98 -14.75
C THR A 341 -2.09 13.51 -13.76
N ARG A 342 -1.74 12.50 -12.96
CA ARG A 342 -2.65 11.90 -11.96
C ARG A 342 -2.47 12.56 -10.60
N HIS A 343 -2.53 13.88 -10.60
CA HIS A 343 -2.25 14.67 -9.40
C HIS A 343 -3.54 14.83 -8.57
N PRO A 344 -3.48 14.78 -7.23
CA PRO A 344 -4.66 14.96 -6.37
C PRO A 344 -5.44 16.25 -6.64
N ILE A 345 -6.77 16.13 -6.67
CA ILE A 345 -7.71 17.25 -6.79
C ILE A 345 -8.60 17.27 -5.54
N PRO A 346 -8.24 18.05 -4.50
CA PRO A 346 -8.98 18.08 -3.25
C PRO A 346 -10.16 19.06 -3.28
N LYS A 347 -11.19 18.71 -2.52
CA LYS A 347 -12.28 19.62 -2.15
C LYS A 347 -12.58 19.52 -0.66
N SER A 348 -12.47 20.62 0.05
CA SER A 348 -12.68 20.65 1.50
C SER A 348 -14.16 20.64 1.86
N LEU A 349 -14.48 20.11 3.05
CA LEU A 349 -15.84 20.18 3.59
C LEU A 349 -16.34 21.62 3.69
N ASN A 350 -15.48 22.55 4.09
CA ASN A 350 -15.81 23.97 4.20
C ASN A 350 -16.26 24.57 2.86
N GLN A 351 -15.62 24.20 1.75
CA GLN A 351 -16.05 24.65 0.42
C GLN A 351 -17.47 24.17 0.08
N PHE A 352 -17.86 22.96 0.51
CA PHE A 352 -19.24 22.49 0.34
C PHE A 352 -20.23 23.22 1.27
N LEU A 353 -19.88 23.42 2.55
CA LEU A 353 -20.79 24.03 3.52
C LEU A 353 -20.99 25.54 3.29
N ASN A 354 -20.04 26.20 2.63
CA ASN A 354 -20.16 27.59 2.20
C ASN A 354 -20.96 27.77 0.90
N ASP A 355 -21.22 26.70 0.15
CA ASP A 355 -22.03 26.73 -1.07
C ASP A 355 -23.53 26.65 -0.73
N PRO A 356 -24.32 27.72 -0.96
CA PRO A 356 -25.74 27.73 -0.66
C PRO A 356 -26.54 26.67 -1.44
N GLU A 357 -26.15 26.39 -2.69
CA GLU A 357 -26.83 25.41 -3.53
C GLU A 357 -26.57 23.99 -3.00
N PHE A 358 -25.36 23.72 -2.51
CA PHE A 358 -25.05 22.47 -1.84
C PHE A 358 -25.91 22.28 -0.59
N ARG A 359 -26.01 23.29 0.29
CA ARG A 359 -26.83 23.21 1.52
C ARG A 359 -28.31 22.98 1.21
N GLU A 360 -28.84 23.62 0.17
CA GLU A 360 -30.22 23.44 -0.27
C GLU A 360 -30.49 21.99 -0.74
N ARG A 361 -29.56 21.42 -1.52
CA ARG A 361 -29.65 20.03 -2.01
C ARG A 361 -29.35 18.99 -0.92
N HIS A 362 -28.58 19.36 0.09
CA HIS A 362 -28.11 18.47 1.16
C HIS A 362 -28.39 19.08 2.55
N PRO A 363 -29.67 19.22 2.97
CA PRO A 363 -30.03 19.88 4.23
C PRO A 363 -29.46 19.17 5.48
N GLN A 364 -29.15 17.88 5.38
CA GLN A 364 -28.47 17.12 6.45
C GLN A 364 -27.04 17.61 6.74
N SER A 365 -26.43 18.37 5.83
CA SER A 365 -25.06 18.89 5.96
C SER A 365 -24.90 19.84 7.15
N GLY A 366 -25.97 20.48 7.62
CA GLY A 366 -25.97 21.30 8.83
C GLY A 366 -25.68 20.53 10.13
N ARG A 367 -25.56 19.19 10.06
CA ARG A 367 -25.11 18.37 11.20
C ARG A 367 -23.64 17.95 11.10
N TYR A 368 -22.98 18.21 9.98
CA TYR A 368 -21.63 17.71 9.72
C TYR A 368 -20.63 18.34 10.68
N ARG A 369 -20.64 19.67 10.83
CA ARG A 369 -19.71 20.37 11.75
C ARG A 369 -19.89 20.00 13.22
N PRO A 370 -21.11 20.06 13.80
CA PRO A 370 -21.31 19.62 15.18
C PRO A 370 -20.80 18.19 15.44
N GLN A 371 -21.05 17.26 14.51
CA GLN A 371 -20.58 15.88 14.63
C GLN A 371 -19.06 15.76 14.57
N LEU A 372 -18.40 16.45 13.63
CA LEU A 372 -16.94 16.43 13.51
C LEU A 372 -16.25 17.07 14.72
N THR A 373 -16.76 18.22 15.21
CA THR A 373 -16.24 18.88 16.40
C THR A 373 -16.35 18.00 17.65
N GLU A 374 -17.48 17.32 17.85
CA GLU A 374 -17.67 16.35 18.94
C GLU A 374 -16.79 15.09 18.78
N SER A 375 -16.24 14.88 17.59
CA SER A 375 -15.31 13.78 17.29
C SER A 375 -13.85 14.25 17.23
N HIS A 376 -13.57 15.51 17.60
CA HIS A 376 -12.25 16.15 17.51
C HIS A 376 -11.62 16.09 16.10
N ILE A 377 -12.45 16.09 15.06
CA ILE A 377 -12.02 16.17 13.67
C ILE A 377 -12.04 17.64 13.26
N ARG A 378 -10.86 18.20 13.01
CA ARG A 378 -10.66 19.61 12.67
C ARG A 378 -11.15 19.92 11.27
N GLN A 379 -10.73 19.12 10.29
CA GLN A 379 -11.08 19.30 8.88
C GLN A 379 -11.22 17.97 8.16
N ALA A 380 -11.93 18.02 7.03
CA ALA A 380 -12.10 16.88 6.16
C ALA A 380 -12.08 17.30 4.69
N TRP A 381 -11.51 16.46 3.84
CA TRP A 381 -11.43 16.65 2.38
C TRP A 381 -11.88 15.39 1.67
N ILE A 382 -12.53 15.56 0.52
CA ILE A 382 -12.62 14.52 -0.50
C ILE A 382 -11.59 14.84 -1.57
N VAL A 383 -10.83 13.82 -1.98
CA VAL A 383 -9.74 13.93 -2.93
C VAL A 383 -10.08 13.06 -4.13
N ASP A 384 -10.18 13.69 -5.29
CA ASP A 384 -10.23 13.00 -6.57
C ASP A 384 -8.80 12.78 -7.09
N GLN A 385 -8.62 11.75 -7.92
CA GLN A 385 -7.31 11.34 -8.44
C GLN A 385 -6.22 11.12 -7.39
N PHE A 386 -6.57 10.58 -6.22
CA PHE A 386 -5.60 10.17 -5.21
C PHE A 386 -4.69 9.07 -5.80
N PRO A 387 -3.38 9.31 -5.98
CA PRO A 387 -2.54 8.43 -6.80
C PRO A 387 -1.98 7.28 -5.97
N LEU A 388 -2.42 6.08 -6.31
CA LEU A 388 -1.97 4.84 -5.66
C LEU A 388 -0.96 4.14 -6.58
N LEU A 389 0.24 3.88 -6.07
CA LEU A 389 1.20 2.97 -6.67
C LEU A 389 0.90 1.54 -6.22
N ASN A 390 0.38 0.73 -7.13
CA ASN A 390 0.17 -0.69 -6.89
C ASN A 390 1.46 -1.45 -7.15
N ILE A 391 2.10 -1.96 -6.11
CA ILE A 391 3.38 -2.68 -6.16
C ILE A 391 3.10 -4.18 -6.12
N LEU A 392 3.71 -4.92 -7.04
CA LEU A 392 3.71 -6.38 -7.10
C LEU A 392 5.17 -6.85 -7.09
N TYR A 393 5.61 -7.37 -5.94
CA TYR A 393 7.02 -7.69 -5.71
C TYR A 393 7.33 -9.19 -5.77
N GLY A 394 6.34 -10.06 -5.55
CA GLY A 394 6.57 -11.49 -5.64
C GLY A 394 5.32 -12.34 -5.62
N TYR A 395 5.53 -13.64 -5.41
CA TYR A 395 4.45 -14.60 -5.27
C TYR A 395 4.81 -15.75 -4.33
N THR A 396 3.79 -16.37 -3.76
CA THR A 396 3.89 -17.61 -2.96
C THR A 396 3.02 -18.72 -3.58
N ARG A 397 3.23 -19.97 -3.16
CA ARG A 397 2.46 -21.14 -3.64
C ARG A 397 2.16 -22.11 -2.50
N ALA A 398 1.21 -23.01 -2.74
CA ALA A 398 0.79 -24.14 -1.91
C ALA A 398 0.06 -23.78 -0.60
N ASP A 399 0.45 -22.69 0.06
CA ASP A 399 -0.14 -22.20 1.30
C ASP A 399 -0.45 -20.71 1.17
N SER A 400 -1.58 -20.28 1.70
CA SER A 400 -1.98 -18.87 1.72
C SER A 400 -1.40 -18.13 2.93
N GLN A 401 -0.91 -18.84 3.94
CA GLN A 401 -0.26 -18.24 5.09
C GLN A 401 1.21 -17.99 4.76
N SER A 402 1.62 -16.73 4.75
CA SER A 402 2.97 -16.32 4.36
C SER A 402 4.06 -17.01 5.19
N ASN A 403 3.83 -17.23 6.49
CA ASN A 403 4.77 -17.91 7.39
C ASN A 403 5.02 -19.40 7.08
N ASN A 404 4.21 -19.99 6.20
CA ASN A 404 4.37 -21.37 5.73
C ASN A 404 4.97 -21.46 4.32
N ALA A 405 5.16 -20.33 3.64
CA ALA A 405 5.62 -20.26 2.25
C ALA A 405 6.89 -19.41 2.10
N ASP A 406 7.65 -19.69 1.05
CA ASP A 406 8.81 -18.89 0.65
C ASP A 406 8.34 -17.90 -0.43
N LEU A 407 8.64 -16.62 -0.24
CA LEU A 407 8.40 -15.56 -1.22
C LEU A 407 9.37 -15.71 -2.39
N ARG A 408 8.83 -15.76 -3.62
CA ARG A 408 9.63 -15.82 -4.85
C ARG A 408 9.56 -14.51 -5.61
N SER A 409 10.73 -14.05 -6.05
CA SER A 409 10.86 -12.96 -6.99
C SER A 409 10.37 -13.40 -8.38
N PHE A 410 9.97 -12.41 -9.19
CA PHE A 410 9.65 -12.67 -10.58
C PHE A 410 10.92 -12.81 -11.43
N PRO A 411 10.85 -13.51 -12.57
CA PRO A 411 11.95 -13.50 -13.53
C PRO A 411 12.23 -12.08 -14.06
N HIS A 412 13.49 -11.66 -14.02
CA HIS A 412 13.89 -10.33 -14.49
C HIS A 412 13.63 -10.14 -15.99
N PRO A 413 12.89 -9.09 -16.44
CA PRO A 413 12.58 -8.84 -17.85
C PRO A 413 13.80 -8.72 -18.75
N ARG A 414 14.90 -8.18 -18.21
CA ARG A 414 16.18 -7.93 -18.89
C ARG A 414 17.35 -8.80 -18.42
N GLU A 415 17.06 -9.88 -17.68
CA GLU A 415 18.09 -10.82 -17.18
C GLU A 415 19.23 -10.17 -16.38
N ARG A 416 18.91 -9.14 -15.57
CA ARG A 416 19.84 -8.49 -14.63
C ARG A 416 19.86 -9.25 -13.29
N ALA A 417 20.83 -8.93 -12.44
CA ALA A 417 20.96 -9.51 -11.10
C ALA A 417 20.01 -8.89 -10.07
N THR A 418 19.47 -7.70 -10.35
CA THR A 418 18.50 -6.99 -9.53
C THR A 418 17.14 -7.69 -9.50
N THR A 419 16.37 -7.43 -8.47
CA THR A 419 15.01 -7.96 -8.27
C THR A 419 14.00 -7.10 -9.04
N PRO A 420 13.23 -7.67 -9.99
CA PRO A 420 12.23 -6.91 -10.72
C PRO A 420 10.97 -6.71 -9.86
N ILE A 421 10.61 -5.44 -9.67
CA ILE A 421 9.37 -5.05 -9.00
C ILE A 421 8.42 -4.51 -10.08
N PHE A 422 7.18 -4.98 -10.07
CA PHE A 422 6.19 -4.53 -11.04
C PHE A 422 5.23 -3.55 -10.40
N ALA A 423 4.95 -2.44 -11.07
CA ALA A 423 4.04 -1.44 -10.55
C ALA A 423 3.15 -0.77 -11.60
N ASP A 424 2.04 -0.21 -11.14
CA ASP A 424 1.16 0.66 -11.92
C ASP A 424 0.58 1.72 -10.98
N ARG A 425 0.65 2.98 -11.39
CA ARG A 425 -0.14 4.03 -10.73
C ARG A 425 -1.59 3.83 -11.11
N THR A 426 -2.52 4.06 -10.20
CA THR A 426 -3.97 4.03 -10.43
C THR A 426 -4.61 5.18 -9.67
N PRO A 427 -5.43 6.04 -10.32
CA PRO A 427 -6.14 7.08 -9.60
C PRO A 427 -7.27 6.46 -8.76
N SER A 428 -7.45 7.00 -7.56
CA SER A 428 -8.49 6.60 -6.62
C SER A 428 -9.24 7.81 -6.05
N GLU A 429 -10.33 7.57 -5.33
CA GLU A 429 -10.92 8.54 -4.41
C GLU A 429 -10.38 8.31 -3.00
N ALA A 430 -10.18 9.39 -2.25
CA ALA A 430 -9.81 9.34 -0.84
C ALA A 430 -10.56 10.39 -0.02
N ILE A 431 -10.90 10.07 1.22
CA ILE A 431 -11.37 11.03 2.22
C ILE A 431 -10.28 11.20 3.26
N ILE A 432 -9.83 12.43 3.47
CA ILE A 432 -8.80 12.77 4.45
C ILE A 432 -9.45 13.48 5.62
N PHE A 433 -9.12 13.07 6.83
CA PHE A 433 -9.48 13.71 8.09
C PHE A 433 -8.24 14.24 8.79
N GLU A 434 -8.23 15.51 9.13
CA GLU A 434 -7.25 16.09 10.06
C GLU A 434 -7.85 16.07 11.46
N ILE A 435 -7.15 15.43 12.39
CA ILE A 435 -7.53 15.32 13.80
C ILE A 435 -6.99 16.54 14.54
N ASP A 436 -7.77 17.08 15.47
CA ASP A 436 -7.41 18.29 16.18
C ASP A 436 -6.18 18.09 17.09
N ARG A 437 -5.12 18.85 16.82
CA ARG A 437 -3.85 18.78 17.55
C ARG A 437 -4.02 19.13 19.02
N THR A 438 -4.80 20.17 19.34
CA THR A 438 -5.07 20.57 20.73
C THR A 438 -5.77 19.46 21.51
N ALA A 439 -6.75 18.78 20.91
CA ALA A 439 -7.41 17.63 21.52
C ALA A 439 -6.41 16.51 21.82
N ILE A 440 -5.48 16.20 20.89
CA ILE A 440 -4.46 15.15 21.10
C ILE A 440 -3.53 15.54 22.24
N ILE A 441 -3.03 16.78 22.28
CA ILE A 441 -2.17 17.27 23.38
C ILE A 441 -2.88 17.19 24.72
N ASN A 442 -4.14 17.65 24.78
CA ASN A 442 -4.97 17.56 25.99
C ASN A 442 -5.15 16.11 26.44
N TRP A 443 -5.39 15.21 25.50
CA TRP A 443 -5.59 13.78 25.76
C TRP A 443 -4.30 13.08 26.22
N LEU A 444 -3.16 13.38 25.62
CA LEU A 444 -1.85 12.86 26.04
C LEU A 444 -1.54 13.30 27.48
N GLN A 445 -1.81 14.56 27.82
CA GLN A 445 -1.61 15.07 29.17
C GLN A 445 -2.58 14.44 30.19
N ALA A 446 -3.86 14.29 29.82
CA ALA A 446 -4.87 13.67 30.69
C ALA A 446 -4.53 12.22 31.07
N ASN A 447 -3.83 11.51 30.17
CA ASN A 447 -3.34 10.15 30.40
C ASN A 447 -1.90 10.10 30.97
N GLY A 448 -1.29 11.24 31.26
CA GLY A 448 0.06 11.31 31.84
C GLY A 448 1.19 10.87 30.92
N VAL A 449 0.95 10.84 29.60
CA VAL A 449 1.98 10.52 28.59
C VAL A 449 2.97 11.67 28.48
N ILE A 450 2.47 12.91 28.59
CA ILE A 450 3.29 14.12 28.60
C ILE A 450 3.05 14.90 29.88
N SER A 451 4.10 15.55 30.37
CA SER A 451 4.06 16.45 31.51
C SER A 451 3.59 17.86 31.11
N ALA A 452 3.33 18.70 32.12
CA ALA A 452 2.95 20.09 31.87
C ALA A 452 4.09 20.93 31.24
N ASP A 453 5.35 20.53 31.43
CA ASP A 453 6.52 21.23 30.91
C ASP A 453 6.81 20.88 29.44
N GLU A 454 6.35 19.72 28.97
CA GLU A 454 6.47 19.24 27.58
C GLU A 454 5.31 19.73 26.70
N ARG A 455 4.30 20.38 27.29
CA ARG A 455 3.09 20.82 26.62
C ARG A 455 3.35 22.08 25.76
N PRO A 456 3.00 22.09 24.46
CA PRO A 456 3.11 23.28 23.62
C PRO A 456 1.99 24.30 23.95
N ASP A 457 2.13 25.54 23.44
CA ASP A 457 1.04 26.51 23.48
C ASP A 457 -0.11 26.05 22.58
N THR A 458 -1.19 25.57 23.18
CA THR A 458 -2.35 25.05 22.44
C THR A 458 -3.24 26.13 21.81
N SER A 459 -2.90 27.41 21.99
CA SER A 459 -3.51 28.53 21.27
C SER A 459 -2.74 28.93 20.00
N ASP A 460 -1.53 28.39 19.82
CA ASP A 460 -0.68 28.64 18.65
C ASP A 460 -0.60 27.39 17.77
N GLU A 461 -1.20 27.48 16.58
CA GLU A 461 -1.20 26.39 15.60
C GLU A 461 0.21 26.05 15.10
N ALA A 462 1.12 27.03 15.00
CA ALA A 462 2.49 26.78 14.57
C ALA A 462 3.26 25.99 15.63
N ALA A 463 3.11 26.37 16.91
CA ALA A 463 3.69 25.65 18.03
C ALA A 463 3.18 24.20 18.12
N LEU A 464 1.89 23.97 17.87
CA LEU A 464 1.32 22.63 17.83
C LEU A 464 1.93 21.78 16.70
N LYS A 465 2.01 22.32 15.49
CA LYS A 465 2.61 21.62 14.33
C LYS A 465 4.09 21.29 14.57
N GLU A 466 4.85 22.27 15.07
CA GLU A 466 6.25 22.09 15.42
C GLU A 466 6.44 21.01 16.50
N TRP A 467 5.52 20.94 17.47
CA TRP A 467 5.55 19.90 18.50
C TRP A 467 5.43 18.50 17.90
N PHE A 468 4.48 18.24 16.99
CA PHE A 468 4.36 16.92 16.36
C PHE A 468 5.59 16.57 15.51
N LEU A 469 6.18 17.55 14.82
CA LEU A 469 7.43 17.34 14.08
C LEU A 469 8.60 16.92 14.97
N ASN A 470 8.64 17.37 16.22
CA ASN A 470 9.72 17.07 17.16
C ASN A 470 9.48 15.84 18.06
N ASN A 471 8.27 15.29 18.08
CA ASN A 471 7.88 14.24 19.05
C ASN A 471 7.38 12.95 18.41
N ILE A 472 7.55 12.77 17.10
CA ILE A 472 7.13 11.56 16.37
C ILE A 472 8.35 10.90 15.72
N ALA A 473 8.70 9.71 16.21
CA ALA A 473 9.73 8.84 15.65
C ALA A 473 9.14 8.02 14.49
N THR A 474 9.26 8.51 13.27
CA THR A 474 8.61 7.90 12.10
C THR A 474 9.17 6.53 11.72
N THR A 475 10.46 6.29 11.96
CA THR A 475 11.14 5.03 11.62
C THR A 475 10.66 3.84 12.44
N GLU A 476 10.13 4.07 13.64
CA GLU A 476 9.51 3.02 14.47
C GLU A 476 8.16 2.53 13.91
N LEU A 477 7.59 3.24 12.93
CA LEU A 477 6.30 2.92 12.30
C LEU A 477 6.42 2.09 11.02
N ASP A 478 7.63 1.95 10.46
CA ASP A 478 7.84 1.29 9.16
C ASP A 478 7.62 -0.23 9.24
N ASN A 479 7.84 -0.84 10.42
CA ASN A 479 7.60 -2.25 10.66
C ASN A 479 6.50 -2.46 11.71
N PRO A 480 5.29 -2.86 11.30
CA PRO A 480 4.17 -3.04 12.23
C PRO A 480 4.32 -4.23 13.19
N PHE A 481 5.33 -5.08 12.98
CA PHE A 481 5.63 -6.22 13.85
C PHE A 481 6.64 -5.88 14.95
N SER A 482 7.28 -4.72 14.87
CA SER A 482 8.19 -4.22 15.89
C SER A 482 7.42 -3.43 16.96
N PRO A 483 7.85 -3.46 18.23
CA PRO A 483 7.34 -2.51 19.21
C PRO A 483 7.74 -1.09 18.81
N ILE A 484 6.83 -0.14 19.04
CA ILE A 484 7.12 1.29 19.04
C ILE A 484 7.65 1.61 20.44
N GLU A 485 8.90 2.01 20.57
CA GLU A 485 9.58 2.26 21.84
C GLU A 485 9.28 3.67 22.36
N ASP A 486 9.24 4.67 21.47
CA ASP A 486 8.89 6.04 21.83
C ASP A 486 7.42 6.15 22.30
N ASP A 487 7.23 6.65 23.52
CA ASP A 487 5.91 6.65 24.16
C ASP A 487 4.93 7.59 23.45
N VAL A 488 5.35 8.79 23.04
CA VAL A 488 4.48 9.75 22.35
C VAL A 488 4.04 9.18 21.00
N THR A 489 4.99 8.68 20.22
CA THR A 489 4.77 8.02 18.92
C THR A 489 3.80 6.85 19.08
N ARG A 490 4.01 5.98 20.08
CA ARG A 490 3.14 4.83 20.35
C ARG A 490 1.70 5.27 20.62
N TRP A 491 1.49 6.27 21.48
CA TRP A 491 0.15 6.72 21.86
C TRP A 491 -0.55 7.45 20.72
N VAL A 492 0.14 8.35 20.01
CA VAL A 492 -0.41 9.10 18.87
C VAL A 492 -0.74 8.15 17.72
N TYR A 493 0.18 7.26 17.32
CA TYR A 493 -0.08 6.30 16.25
C TYR A 493 -1.24 5.38 16.59
N ARG A 494 -1.24 4.79 17.81
CA ARG A 494 -2.32 3.88 18.25
C ARG A 494 -3.68 4.58 18.25
N LEU A 495 -3.74 5.85 18.63
CA LEU A 495 -4.97 6.65 18.57
C LEU A 495 -5.45 6.81 17.13
N LEU A 496 -4.60 7.35 16.24
CA LEU A 496 -4.97 7.61 14.84
C LEU A 496 -5.35 6.31 14.11
N HIS A 497 -4.61 5.23 14.36
CA HIS A 497 -4.87 3.91 13.79
C HIS A 497 -6.20 3.33 14.27
N SER A 498 -6.47 3.39 15.57
CA SER A 498 -7.74 2.91 16.11
C SER A 498 -8.93 3.75 15.62
N LEU A 499 -8.77 5.08 15.48
CA LEU A 499 -9.78 5.97 14.89
C LEU A 499 -10.02 5.61 13.41
N SER A 500 -8.95 5.35 12.67
CA SER A 500 -9.01 4.94 11.27
C SER A 500 -9.79 3.63 11.11
N HIS A 501 -9.54 2.63 11.96
CA HIS A 501 -10.30 1.38 11.98
C HIS A 501 -11.78 1.60 12.27
N CYS A 502 -12.13 2.46 13.24
CA CYS A 502 -13.51 2.82 13.51
C CYS A 502 -14.21 3.43 12.28
N LEU A 503 -13.53 4.31 11.56
CA LEU A 503 -14.03 4.92 10.33
C LEU A 503 -14.13 3.91 9.19
N LEU A 504 -13.06 3.16 8.91
CA LEU A 504 -12.97 2.21 7.80
C LEU A 504 -14.00 1.08 7.94
N ALA A 505 -14.14 0.52 9.14
CA ALA A 505 -15.12 -0.54 9.43
C ALA A 505 -16.57 -0.12 9.14
N ARG A 506 -16.87 1.19 9.22
CA ARG A 506 -18.20 1.75 8.93
C ARG A 506 -18.32 2.39 7.56
N ALA A 507 -17.22 2.57 6.83
CA ALA A 507 -17.24 3.24 5.53
C ALA A 507 -17.96 2.41 4.46
N GLY A 508 -17.71 1.09 4.41
CA GLY A 508 -18.27 0.19 3.39
C GLY A 508 -19.81 0.20 3.35
N GLU A 509 -20.46 0.17 4.51
CA GLU A 509 -21.93 0.25 4.64
C GLU A 509 -22.50 1.58 4.12
N GLN A 510 -21.70 2.66 4.14
CA GLN A 510 -22.13 4.02 3.81
C GLN A 510 -21.89 4.36 2.33
N CYS A 511 -20.85 3.79 1.71
CA CYS A 511 -20.50 4.02 0.29
C CYS A 511 -20.88 2.85 -0.64
N GLY A 512 -21.32 1.71 -0.10
CA GLY A 512 -21.73 0.54 -0.87
C GLY A 512 -20.55 -0.28 -1.43
N LEU A 513 -19.33 -0.01 -0.98
CA LEU A 513 -18.13 -0.80 -1.28
C LEU A 513 -17.94 -1.89 -0.21
N ALA A 514 -17.31 -2.99 -0.59
CA ALA A 514 -16.84 -3.95 0.41
C ALA A 514 -15.72 -3.31 1.24
N THR A 515 -15.69 -3.57 2.56
CA THR A 515 -14.63 -3.08 3.45
C THR A 515 -13.24 -3.50 2.98
N SER A 516 -13.14 -4.70 2.39
CA SER A 516 -11.96 -5.25 1.70
C SER A 516 -11.40 -4.38 0.57
N SER A 517 -12.22 -3.49 0.03
CA SER A 517 -11.88 -2.60 -1.10
C SER A 517 -11.59 -1.17 -0.64
N LEU A 518 -11.55 -0.95 0.67
CA LEU A 518 -11.10 0.28 1.30
C LEU A 518 -9.78 0.02 2.01
N SER A 519 -8.95 1.04 2.09
CA SER A 519 -7.70 1.00 2.85
C SER A 519 -7.46 2.34 3.52
N GLU A 520 -6.50 2.35 4.43
CA GLU A 520 -6.14 3.54 5.19
C GLU A 520 -4.69 3.96 4.94
N ARG A 521 -4.43 5.23 5.23
CA ARG A 521 -3.09 5.77 5.38
C ARG A 521 -3.05 6.76 6.53
N ILE A 522 -2.06 6.64 7.40
CA ILE A 522 -1.95 7.46 8.61
C ILE A 522 -0.77 8.42 8.48
N PHE A 523 -0.97 9.65 8.98
CA PHE A 523 0.04 10.72 8.98
C PHE A 523 0.24 11.25 10.42
N PRO A 524 1.01 10.56 11.28
CA PRO A 524 1.17 10.93 12.69
C PRO A 524 1.91 12.24 12.91
N VAL A 525 2.69 12.70 11.93
CA VAL A 525 3.36 14.01 11.97
C VAL A 525 2.36 15.17 11.79
N ILE A 526 1.23 14.93 11.10
CA ILE A 526 0.18 15.91 10.82
C ILE A 526 -1.05 15.73 11.72
N PRO A 527 -1.06 14.74 12.60
CA PRO A 527 -2.28 14.00 12.95
C PRO A 527 -3.39 13.90 11.91
N ALA A 528 -3.19 13.15 10.83
CA ALA A 528 -4.24 12.93 9.82
C ALA A 528 -4.43 11.46 9.44
N ILE A 529 -5.62 11.16 8.89
CA ILE A 529 -6.04 9.83 8.43
C ILE A 529 -6.63 9.98 7.03
N ALA A 530 -6.16 9.20 6.06
CA ALA A 530 -6.79 9.05 4.75
C ALA A 530 -7.46 7.68 4.64
N ILE A 531 -8.73 7.65 4.25
CA ILE A 531 -9.46 6.44 3.86
C ILE A 531 -9.66 6.49 2.35
N TYR A 532 -9.15 5.51 1.61
CA TYR A 532 -9.19 5.49 0.16
C TYR A 532 -9.75 4.18 -0.39
N ALA A 533 -10.28 4.23 -1.62
CA ALA A 533 -10.73 3.05 -2.33
C ALA A 533 -9.53 2.32 -2.93
N ALA A 534 -9.13 1.17 -2.37
CA ALA A 534 -8.07 0.33 -2.92
C ALA A 534 -8.54 -0.50 -4.13
N SER A 535 -9.24 0.16 -5.07
CA SER A 535 -9.66 -0.44 -6.32
C SER A 535 -8.45 -0.56 -7.24
N THR A 536 -8.22 -1.77 -7.74
CA THR A 536 -7.26 -2.00 -8.83
C THR A 536 -7.83 -1.59 -10.19
N GLU A 537 -9.11 -1.24 -10.30
CA GLU A 537 -9.67 -0.78 -11.58
C GLU A 537 -9.39 0.70 -11.79
N ASN A 538 -9.00 1.10 -13.02
CA ASN A 538 -8.70 2.49 -13.41
C ASN A 538 -9.94 3.41 -13.46
N PHE A 539 -10.95 3.19 -12.61
CA PHE A 539 -12.17 3.98 -12.59
C PHE A 539 -12.67 4.21 -11.16
N ALA A 540 -12.78 5.49 -10.78
CA ALA A 540 -13.44 5.93 -9.56
C ALA A 540 -14.97 5.83 -9.72
N LEU A 541 -15.63 5.05 -8.86
CA LEU A 541 -17.08 4.81 -8.93
C LEU A 541 -17.92 6.00 -8.42
N GLY A 542 -17.32 7.05 -7.85
CA GLY A 542 -18.07 8.14 -7.20
C GLY A 542 -18.58 7.79 -5.79
N SER A 543 -18.21 6.62 -5.27
CA SER A 543 -18.75 6.05 -4.03
C SER A 543 -18.27 6.84 -2.81
N MET A 544 -16.97 7.17 -2.73
CA MET A 544 -16.42 7.94 -1.62
C MET A 544 -16.91 9.39 -1.68
N PHE A 545 -17.00 9.95 -2.89
CA PHE A 545 -17.54 11.30 -3.11
C PHE A 545 -19.01 11.41 -2.66
N THR A 546 -19.82 10.39 -2.96
CA THR A 546 -21.22 10.33 -2.52
C THR A 546 -21.33 10.19 -1.00
N LEU A 547 -20.52 9.34 -0.39
CA LEU A 547 -20.45 9.18 1.06
C LEU A 547 -20.11 10.51 1.73
N PHE A 548 -19.11 11.24 1.25
CA PHE A 548 -18.67 12.51 1.82
C PHE A 548 -19.77 13.57 1.74
N LYS A 549 -20.45 13.68 0.60
CA LYS A 549 -21.51 14.68 0.42
C LYS A 549 -22.79 14.37 1.19
N THR A 550 -23.14 13.09 1.33
CA THR A 550 -24.51 12.71 1.74
C THR A 550 -24.59 11.91 3.04
N ARG A 551 -23.51 11.27 3.48
CA ARG A 551 -23.48 10.29 4.58
C ARG A 551 -22.40 10.56 5.63
N LEU A 552 -21.73 11.71 5.60
CA LEU A 552 -20.65 12.03 6.55
C LEU A 552 -21.09 11.94 8.02
N HIS A 553 -22.24 12.52 8.36
CA HIS A 553 -22.78 12.45 9.73
C HIS A 553 -23.06 11.01 10.20
N PRO A 554 -23.91 10.21 9.54
CA PRO A 554 -24.17 8.85 9.99
C PRO A 554 -22.89 8.02 10.02
N TRP A 555 -21.98 8.19 9.06
CA TRP A 555 -20.71 7.47 9.06
C TRP A 555 -19.86 7.74 10.32
N VAL A 556 -19.60 9.00 10.65
CA VAL A 556 -18.79 9.35 11.83
C VAL A 556 -19.53 8.99 13.13
N SER A 557 -20.86 9.11 13.16
CA SER A 557 -21.67 8.66 14.30
C SER A 557 -21.54 7.16 14.52
N ASP A 558 -21.68 6.36 13.46
CA ASP A 558 -21.59 4.89 13.53
C ASP A 558 -20.18 4.44 13.92
N ALA A 559 -19.14 5.18 13.49
CA ALA A 559 -17.75 4.96 13.89
C ALA A 559 -17.55 5.19 15.39
N ARG A 560 -18.20 6.22 15.96
CA ARG A 560 -18.20 6.48 17.41
C ARG A 560 -18.89 5.38 18.19
N ASP A 561 -20.04 4.95 17.72
CA ASP A 561 -20.80 3.87 18.36
C ASP A 561 -20.01 2.54 18.32
N LEU A 562 -19.22 2.29 17.28
CA LEU A 562 -18.37 1.10 17.16
C LEU A 562 -17.28 1.05 18.24
N ALA A 563 -16.66 2.17 18.60
CA ALA A 563 -15.62 2.20 19.64
C ALA A 563 -16.12 1.67 20.99
N ASP A 564 -17.43 1.82 21.26
CA ASP A 564 -18.08 1.33 22.48
C ASP A 564 -18.47 -0.16 22.42
N GLN A 565 -18.39 -0.81 21.26
CA GLN A 565 -18.96 -2.14 21.03
C GLN A 565 -17.87 -3.21 20.92
N CYS A 566 -17.99 -4.26 21.73
CA CYS A 566 -17.24 -5.50 21.56
C CYS A 566 -18.04 -6.66 22.16
N LEU A 567 -18.24 -7.72 21.37
CA LEU A 567 -18.98 -8.91 21.83
C LEU A 567 -18.26 -9.65 22.97
N VAL A 568 -16.93 -9.56 22.99
CA VAL A 568 -16.03 -10.23 23.95
C VAL A 568 -15.29 -9.23 24.83
N ASP A 569 -15.97 -8.14 25.21
CA ASP A 569 -15.41 -6.97 25.89
C ASP A 569 -14.52 -7.32 27.10
N ALA A 570 -14.94 -8.28 27.94
CA ALA A 570 -14.19 -8.68 29.12
C ALA A 570 -12.80 -9.23 28.78
N THR A 571 -12.71 -10.19 27.86
CA THR A 571 -11.43 -10.79 27.44
C THR A 571 -10.62 -9.83 26.57
N CYS A 572 -11.28 -9.10 25.66
CA CYS A 572 -10.61 -8.15 24.77
C CYS A 572 -9.87 -7.05 25.55
N ARG A 573 -10.43 -6.55 26.67
CA ARG A 573 -9.77 -5.51 27.49
C ARG A 573 -8.58 -6.00 28.29
N GLU A 574 -8.49 -7.30 28.56
CA GLU A 574 -7.38 -7.90 29.32
C GLU A 574 -6.16 -8.18 28.44
N ASP A 575 -6.28 -7.99 27.13
CA ASP A 575 -5.16 -8.18 26.20
C ASP A 575 -4.05 -7.15 26.47
N PRO A 576 -2.82 -7.60 26.76
CA PRO A 576 -1.70 -6.70 27.04
C PRO A 576 -1.24 -5.90 25.80
N SER A 577 -1.54 -6.37 24.59
CA SER A 577 -1.20 -5.68 23.34
C SER A 577 -2.16 -4.53 23.01
N GLY A 578 -3.36 -4.53 23.59
CA GLY A 578 -4.38 -3.49 23.41
C GLY A 578 -5.78 -4.09 23.23
N ALA A 579 -6.82 -3.33 23.55
CA ALA A 579 -8.20 -3.82 23.45
C ALA A 579 -8.73 -3.77 22.02
N ALA A 580 -8.26 -4.70 21.17
CA ALA A 580 -8.69 -4.90 19.80
C ALA A 580 -8.86 -6.40 19.50
N CYS A 581 -9.87 -6.76 18.71
CA CYS A 581 -10.10 -8.15 18.29
C CYS A 581 -11.01 -8.19 17.04
N ASP A 582 -11.21 -9.39 16.51
CA ASP A 582 -12.06 -9.68 15.35
C ASP A 582 -13.54 -9.28 15.54
N ALA A 583 -13.97 -9.06 16.79
CA ALA A 583 -15.34 -8.66 17.11
C ALA A 583 -15.50 -7.15 17.32
N CYS A 584 -14.45 -6.33 17.18
CA CYS A 584 -14.55 -4.87 17.30
C CYS A 584 -13.72 -4.11 16.26
N LEU A 585 -12.40 -4.00 16.45
CA LEU A 585 -11.54 -3.12 15.66
C LEU A 585 -10.83 -3.81 14.50
N HIS A 586 -10.65 -5.12 14.51
CA HIS A 586 -9.92 -5.74 13.40
C HIS A 586 -10.70 -5.62 12.09
N ILE A 587 -9.99 -5.21 11.06
CA ILE A 587 -10.44 -5.19 9.67
C ILE A 587 -9.63 -6.21 8.87
N GLU A 588 -9.90 -6.34 7.58
CA GLU A 588 -9.11 -7.21 6.72
C GLU A 588 -7.65 -6.76 6.68
N GLU A 589 -6.71 -7.70 6.80
CA GLU A 589 -5.27 -7.42 6.86
C GLU A 589 -4.74 -6.66 5.63
N THR A 590 -5.41 -6.80 4.48
CA THR A 590 -5.06 -6.08 3.24
C THR A 590 -5.51 -4.62 3.24
N SER A 591 -6.44 -4.24 4.13
CA SER A 591 -6.98 -2.89 4.26
C SER A 591 -6.25 -2.04 5.30
N CYS A 592 -5.53 -2.68 6.22
CA CYS A 592 -4.79 -2.05 7.30
C CYS A 592 -3.30 -1.91 6.93
N GLU A 593 -2.72 -0.71 7.07
CA GLU A 593 -1.30 -0.50 6.79
C GLU A 593 -0.38 -1.26 7.78
N ALA A 594 -0.86 -1.47 9.01
CA ALA A 594 -0.15 -2.14 10.09
C ALA A 594 -0.71 -3.52 10.47
N ILE A 595 -1.52 -4.15 9.61
CA ILE A 595 -1.99 -5.54 9.75
C ILE A 595 -2.65 -5.80 11.13
N ASN A 596 -3.51 -4.87 11.56
CA ASN A 596 -4.20 -4.88 12.85
C ASN A 596 -3.30 -4.83 14.11
N HIS A 597 -2.01 -4.50 13.98
CA HIS A 597 -1.13 -4.22 15.12
C HIS A 597 -1.33 -2.80 15.66
N HIS A 598 -0.92 -2.51 16.89
CA HIS A 598 -1.02 -1.16 17.48
C HIS A 598 -2.46 -0.59 17.47
N LEU A 599 -3.41 -1.35 18.03
CA LEU A 599 -4.82 -0.94 18.18
C LEU A 599 -5.26 -1.03 19.63
N ASP A 600 -6.10 -0.10 20.09
CA ASP A 600 -6.72 -0.18 21.42
C ASP A 600 -7.96 0.71 21.51
N ARG A 601 -9.17 0.15 21.51
CA ARG A 601 -10.39 0.98 21.56
C ARG A 601 -10.59 1.75 22.87
N ARG A 602 -9.91 1.36 23.96
CA ARG A 602 -10.03 2.05 25.27
C ARG A 602 -9.51 3.49 25.19
N ILE A 603 -8.56 3.75 24.29
CA ILE A 603 -8.02 5.10 24.09
C ILE A 603 -8.97 6.01 23.33
N ILE A 604 -9.97 5.46 22.64
CA ILE A 604 -10.98 6.24 21.91
C ILE A 604 -12.14 6.59 22.84
N ARG A 605 -12.62 5.60 23.60
CA ARG A 605 -13.76 5.71 24.53
C ARG A 605 -13.40 5.08 25.86
N SER A 606 -13.44 5.87 26.94
CA SER A 606 -13.13 5.33 28.26
C SER A 606 -14.22 4.39 28.75
N LYS A 607 -13.78 3.21 29.17
CA LYS A 607 -14.52 2.31 30.06
C LYS A 607 -13.62 1.77 31.18
N SER A 608 -12.47 2.41 31.42
CA SER A 608 -11.43 1.97 32.35
C SER A 608 -10.74 3.19 33.01
N ASP A 609 -9.50 3.02 33.45
CA ASP A 609 -8.57 4.01 34.02
C ASP A 609 -7.92 4.94 32.98
N ILE A 610 -8.15 4.71 31.69
CA ILE A 610 -7.65 5.52 30.57
C ILE A 610 -8.73 6.54 30.20
N VAL A 611 -8.36 7.80 29.98
CA VAL A 611 -9.26 8.82 29.44
C VAL A 611 -9.37 8.62 27.93
N GLY A 612 -10.59 8.41 27.43
CA GLY A 612 -10.85 8.20 26.02
C GLY A 612 -10.79 9.53 25.25
N PHE A 613 -10.24 9.49 24.05
CA PHE A 613 -10.05 10.66 23.21
C PHE A 613 -11.35 11.40 22.92
N TRP A 614 -12.45 10.69 22.65
CA TRP A 614 -13.75 11.34 22.38
C TRP A 614 -14.54 11.69 23.66
N ASP A 615 -14.00 11.43 24.84
CA ASP A 615 -14.73 11.68 26.08
C ASP A 615 -14.87 13.18 26.33
N ARG A 616 -15.96 13.57 27.01
CA ARG A 616 -16.36 14.98 27.15
C ARG A 616 -15.38 15.85 27.90
N GLU A 617 -14.43 15.25 28.62
CA GLU A 617 -13.38 15.97 29.35
C GLU A 617 -12.23 16.45 28.44
N ILE A 618 -12.12 15.90 27.22
CA ILE A 618 -11.12 16.35 26.25
C ILE A 618 -11.69 17.52 25.45
N GLU A 619 -11.06 18.67 25.61
CA GLU A 619 -11.38 19.88 24.86
C GLU A 619 -10.55 19.92 23.56
N ASN A 620 -11.15 20.43 22.49
CA ASN A 620 -10.46 20.66 21.21
C ASN A 620 -10.20 22.16 20.98
N GLY A 621 -9.27 22.46 20.08
CA GLY A 621 -8.92 23.82 19.65
C GLY A 621 -9.49 24.17 18.28
N ILE A 622 -10.65 23.61 17.91
CA ILE A 622 -11.26 23.88 16.60
C ILE A 622 -11.86 25.30 16.62
N PRO A 623 -11.47 26.19 15.69
CA PRO A 623 -11.98 27.56 15.63
C PRO A 623 -13.51 27.65 15.49
N ASP A 624 -14.14 28.62 16.16
CA ASP A 624 -15.60 28.83 16.13
C ASP A 624 -16.12 29.07 14.71
N ASP A 625 -15.37 29.80 13.87
CA ASP A 625 -15.73 30.05 12.47
C ASP A 625 -15.75 28.78 11.62
N ILE A 626 -15.01 27.75 12.03
CA ILE A 626 -15.07 26.42 11.43
C ILE A 626 -16.22 25.62 12.04
N ALA A 627 -16.42 25.70 13.36
CA ALA A 627 -17.43 24.93 14.08
C ALA A 627 -18.87 25.36 13.76
N ASP A 628 -19.09 26.63 13.43
CA ASP A 628 -20.42 27.24 13.23
C ASP A 628 -20.95 27.18 11.78
N LEU A 629 -20.18 26.66 10.82
CA LEU A 629 -20.57 26.51 9.40
C LEU A 629 -21.70 25.52 9.16
#